data_AF-A0A151JR87-F1
#
_entry.id   AF-A0A151JR87-F1
#
_cell.length_a   1.000
_cell.length_b   1.000
_cell.length_c   1.000
_cell.angle_alpha   90.00
_cell.angle_beta   90.00
_cell.angle_gamma   90.00
#
_symmetry.space_group_name_H-M   'P 1'
#
loop_
_entity.id
_entity.type
_entity.pdbx_description
1 polymer ?
#
loop_
_entity_poly.entity_id
_entity_poly.type
_entity_poly.pdbx_seq_one_letter_code
_entity_poly.pdbx_strand_id
1 'polypeptide(L)'
;MVRFTPKAGASTIVSFRDSDYSILKKSMQEKNLDVAAEKIRILETAASIIRNDIMRQVCDTDSYPSSDEFLEDVNADIPESLQYLVDKIVLQNKKGSLDSYRVKCTSVCHAIMSAVRPRSFLSPLTVMLHRKFAFKKIIDILNHLGVCCSYAEACHYQDCTTLNCQLRFKPETFCQFVFDNADFNTNTIDGANTFHSMGGIRVITPANSVEKRERVQ
;
A
#
# COMPACT_ATOMS: atom_id res chain seq x y z
N MET A 1 38.52 -51.08 -0.93
CA MET A 1 38.66 -51.43 -2.37
C MET A 1 39.27 -50.24 -3.10
N VAL A 2 40.38 -50.41 -3.82
CA VAL A 2 41.12 -49.34 -4.51
C VAL A 2 40.63 -49.23 -5.95
N ARG A 3 40.38 -48.02 -6.45
CA ARG A 3 40.01 -47.76 -7.85
C ARG A 3 41.18 -47.09 -8.56
N PHE A 4 41.48 -47.60 -9.74
CA PHE A 4 42.45 -47.01 -10.66
C PHE A 4 41.65 -46.31 -11.75
N THR A 5 41.87 -45.01 -11.92
CA THR A 5 41.20 -44.24 -12.99
C THR A 5 42.25 -43.89 -14.05
N PRO A 6 42.42 -44.74 -15.08
CA PRO A 6 43.35 -44.44 -16.17
C PRO A 6 42.76 -43.36 -17.07
N LYS A 7 43.52 -42.31 -17.36
CA LYS A 7 43.17 -41.26 -18.33
C LYS A 7 44.30 -41.17 -19.35
N ALA A 8 43.99 -41.36 -20.63
CA ALA A 8 45.01 -41.38 -21.69
C ALA A 8 45.76 -40.03 -21.74
N GLY A 9 47.09 -40.08 -21.56
CA GLY A 9 47.97 -38.90 -21.54
C GLY A 9 48.17 -38.23 -20.17
N ALA A 10 47.60 -38.76 -19.08
CA ALA A 10 47.80 -38.23 -17.72
C ALA A 10 48.15 -39.34 -16.70
N SER A 11 48.78 -38.96 -15.59
CA SER A 11 49.16 -39.88 -14.50
C SER A 11 47.94 -40.61 -13.94
N THR A 12 48.02 -41.93 -13.81
CA THR A 12 46.97 -42.78 -13.21
C THR A 12 46.74 -42.38 -11.76
N ILE A 13 45.53 -41.91 -11.45
CA ILE A 13 45.15 -41.54 -10.08
C ILE A 13 44.66 -42.81 -9.38
N VAL A 14 45.30 -43.13 -8.26
CA VAL A 14 44.96 -44.25 -7.38
C VAL A 14 44.22 -43.68 -6.18
N SER A 15 42.99 -44.11 -5.98
CA SER A 15 42.16 -43.61 -4.90
C SER A 15 41.35 -44.71 -4.22
N PHE A 16 41.11 -44.54 -2.93
CA PHE A 16 40.31 -45.47 -2.15
C PHE A 16 38.83 -45.15 -2.36
N ARG A 17 38.04 -46.18 -2.65
CA ARG A 17 36.62 -46.05 -3.05
C ARG A 17 35.77 -45.25 -2.05
N ASP A 18 36.07 -45.35 -0.76
CA ASP A 18 35.35 -44.63 0.30
C ASP A 18 35.78 -43.15 0.41
N SER A 19 37.04 -42.85 0.10
CA SER A 19 37.60 -41.50 0.06
C SER A 19 37.00 -40.69 -1.09
N ASP A 20 36.94 -41.26 -2.29
CA ASP A 20 36.41 -40.59 -3.49
C ASP A 20 34.96 -40.15 -3.32
N TYR A 21 34.14 -41.05 -2.78
CA TYR A 21 32.72 -40.75 -2.57
C TYR A 21 32.53 -39.64 -1.54
N SER A 22 33.36 -39.63 -0.49
CA SER A 22 33.33 -38.57 0.53
C SER A 22 33.79 -37.21 -0.02
N ILE A 23 34.79 -37.19 -0.90
CA ILE A 23 35.32 -35.97 -1.53
C ILE A 23 34.30 -35.40 -2.52
N LEU A 24 33.70 -36.24 -3.37
CA LEU A 24 32.65 -35.83 -4.30
C LEU A 24 31.42 -35.31 -3.55
N LYS A 25 31.03 -35.97 -2.45
CA LYS A 25 29.90 -35.54 -1.62
C LYS A 25 30.18 -34.19 -0.95
N LYS A 26 31.40 -33.97 -0.42
CA LYS A 26 31.82 -32.68 0.13
C LYS A 26 31.85 -31.58 -0.92
N SER A 27 32.46 -31.82 -2.08
CA SER A 27 32.51 -30.85 -3.18
C SER A 27 31.13 -30.49 -3.71
N MET A 28 30.21 -31.46 -3.78
CA MET A 28 28.82 -31.20 -4.18
C MET A 28 28.04 -30.42 -3.11
N GLN A 29 28.28 -30.68 -1.82
CA GLN A 29 27.72 -29.90 -0.72
C GLN A 29 28.24 -28.46 -0.71
N GLU A 30 29.54 -28.26 -0.90
CA GLU A 30 30.17 -26.93 -0.98
C GLU A 30 29.65 -26.12 -2.17
N LYS A 31 29.49 -26.75 -3.35
CA LYS A 31 28.86 -26.10 -4.52
C LYS A 31 27.40 -25.73 -4.28
N ASN A 32 26.65 -26.59 -3.58
CA ASN A 32 25.25 -26.28 -3.25
C ASN A 32 25.13 -25.16 -2.23
N LEU A 33 26.06 -25.08 -1.26
CA LEU A 33 26.17 -23.97 -0.32
C LEU A 33 26.50 -22.66 -1.02
N ASP A 34 27.43 -22.68 -1.97
CA ASP A 34 27.84 -21.52 -2.78
C ASP A 34 26.66 -20.99 -3.63
N VAL A 35 25.93 -21.88 -4.30
CA VAL A 35 24.73 -21.50 -5.08
C VAL A 35 23.60 -20.98 -4.18
N ALA A 36 23.42 -21.54 -2.98
CA ALA A 36 22.43 -21.05 -2.03
C ALA A 36 22.79 -19.66 -1.47
N ALA A 37 24.06 -19.46 -1.12
CA ALA A 37 24.57 -18.16 -0.68
C ALA A 37 24.47 -17.11 -1.78
N GLU A 38 24.79 -17.48 -3.03
CA GLU A 38 24.68 -16.59 -4.18
C GLU A 38 23.23 -16.17 -4.45
N LYS A 39 22.28 -17.10 -4.34
CA LYS A 39 20.85 -16.79 -4.43
C LYS A 39 20.41 -15.76 -3.39
N ILE A 40 20.87 -15.91 -2.14
CA ILE A 40 20.56 -14.96 -1.06
C ILE A 40 21.15 -13.59 -1.40
N ARG A 41 22.41 -13.52 -1.87
CA ARG A 41 23.06 -12.27 -2.27
C ARG A 41 22.31 -11.52 -3.37
N ILE A 42 21.83 -12.25 -4.38
CA ILE A 42 21.02 -11.67 -5.46
C ILE A 42 19.70 -11.12 -4.91
N LEU A 43 19.03 -11.87 -4.02
CA LEU A 43 17.78 -11.43 -3.40
C LEU A 43 17.98 -10.19 -2.51
N GLU A 44 19.07 -10.12 -1.74
CA GLU A 44 19.41 -8.94 -0.93
C GLU A 44 19.67 -7.71 -1.81
N THR A 45 20.35 -7.91 -2.93
CA THR A 45 20.61 -6.84 -3.90
C THR A 45 19.30 -6.36 -4.53
N ALA A 46 18.44 -7.27 -4.95
CA ALA A 46 17.12 -6.94 -5.51
C ALA A 46 16.21 -6.24 -4.48
N ALA A 47 16.18 -6.73 -3.23
CA ALA A 47 15.44 -6.11 -2.14
C ALA A 47 15.94 -4.68 -1.86
N SER A 48 17.25 -4.45 -1.93
CA SER A 48 17.84 -3.12 -1.74
C SER A 48 17.45 -2.15 -2.85
N ILE A 49 17.40 -2.61 -4.11
CA ILE A 49 16.94 -1.81 -5.26
C ILE A 49 15.48 -1.41 -5.06
N ILE A 50 14.59 -2.38 -4.83
CA ILE A 50 13.15 -2.15 -4.67
C ILE A 50 12.88 -1.22 -3.49
N ARG A 51 13.57 -1.43 -2.36
CA ARG A 51 13.45 -0.55 -1.19
C ARG A 51 13.86 0.89 -1.52
N ASN A 52 14.97 1.08 -2.23
CA ASN A 52 15.42 2.42 -2.61
C ASN A 52 14.43 3.11 -3.55
N ASP A 53 13.83 2.39 -4.48
CA ASP A 53 12.82 2.93 -5.39
C ASP A 53 11.56 3.36 -4.62
N ILE A 54 11.07 2.56 -3.67
CA ILE A 54 9.96 2.92 -2.79
C ILE A 54 10.26 4.17 -1.97
N MET A 55 11.50 4.29 -1.46
CA MET A 55 11.92 5.44 -0.67
C MET A 55 12.09 6.72 -1.51
N ARG A 56 12.44 6.59 -2.79
CA ARG A 56 12.62 7.73 -3.72
C ARG A 56 11.32 8.18 -4.37
N GLN A 57 10.29 7.35 -4.34
CA GLN A 57 8.98 7.71 -4.86
C GLN A 57 8.47 8.99 -4.19
N VAL A 58 8.05 9.96 -5.01
CA VAL A 58 7.40 11.16 -4.49
C VAL A 58 5.98 10.77 -4.13
N CYS A 59 5.66 10.79 -2.83
CA CYS A 59 4.30 10.63 -2.35
C CYS A 59 3.87 12.01 -1.84
N ASP A 60 2.78 12.54 -2.37
CA ASP A 60 2.19 13.78 -1.86
C ASP A 60 1.61 13.50 -0.46
N THR A 61 2.21 14.10 0.56
CA THR A 61 1.74 14.05 1.95
C THR A 61 0.98 15.31 2.35
N ASP A 62 1.01 16.34 1.51
CA ASP A 62 0.58 17.68 1.84
C ASP A 62 -0.82 17.95 1.30
N SER A 63 -1.23 17.24 0.24
CA SER A 63 -2.54 17.39 -0.35
C SER A 63 -3.30 16.07 -0.54
N TYR A 64 -4.58 16.08 -0.16
CA TYR A 64 -5.47 14.93 -0.35
C TYR A 64 -6.26 15.07 -1.65
N PRO A 65 -6.37 13.99 -2.45
CA PRO A 65 -7.25 14.00 -3.62
C PRO A 65 -8.69 14.20 -3.18
N SER A 66 -9.48 14.85 -4.04
CA SER A 66 -10.92 14.96 -3.82
C SER A 66 -11.56 13.56 -3.84
N SER A 67 -12.78 13.44 -3.29
CA SER A 67 -13.51 12.16 -3.27
C SER A 67 -13.70 11.55 -4.67
N ASP A 68 -13.66 12.40 -5.69
CA ASP A 68 -14.03 12.05 -7.06
C ASP A 68 -12.80 11.64 -7.88
N GLU A 69 -11.62 12.22 -7.59
CA GLU A 69 -10.35 11.95 -8.30
C GLU A 69 -9.56 10.77 -7.67
N PHE A 70 -10.02 10.26 -6.54
CA PHE A 70 -9.25 9.36 -5.67
C PHE A 70 -9.00 7.96 -6.25
N LEU A 71 -9.94 7.42 -7.05
CA LEU A 71 -9.79 6.10 -7.68
C LEU A 71 -9.18 6.18 -9.08
N GLU A 72 -8.96 7.38 -9.61
CA GLU A 72 -8.56 7.56 -11.00
C GLU A 72 -7.11 7.16 -11.25
N ASP A 73 -6.22 7.28 -10.25
CA ASP A 73 -4.80 6.93 -10.42
C ASP A 73 -4.15 6.26 -9.20
N VAL A 74 -4.75 5.15 -8.75
CA VAL A 74 -4.24 4.35 -7.61
C VAL A 74 -2.85 3.74 -7.88
N ASN A 75 -2.42 3.69 -9.15
CA ASN A 75 -1.14 3.10 -9.53
C ASN A 75 -0.02 4.13 -9.73
N ALA A 76 -0.31 5.43 -9.86
CA ALA A 76 0.71 6.47 -10.04
C ALA A 76 1.79 6.47 -8.96
N ASP A 77 1.38 6.21 -7.72
CA ASP A 77 2.29 6.22 -6.58
C ASP A 77 3.16 4.96 -6.48
N ILE A 78 2.91 3.92 -7.29
CA ILE A 78 3.62 2.64 -7.16
C ILE A 78 4.88 2.65 -8.03
N PRO A 79 6.08 2.38 -7.46
CA PRO A 79 7.29 2.22 -8.25
C PRO A 79 7.19 1.04 -9.23
N GLU A 80 7.67 1.24 -10.45
CA GLU A 80 7.64 0.22 -11.51
C GLU A 80 8.35 -1.08 -11.10
N SER A 81 9.44 -0.98 -10.32
CA SER A 81 10.19 -2.15 -9.83
C SER A 81 9.40 -3.01 -8.85
N LEU A 82 8.60 -2.39 -7.98
CA LEU A 82 7.71 -3.08 -7.05
C LEU A 82 6.56 -3.74 -7.82
N GLN A 83 5.95 -3.00 -8.75
CA GLN A 83 4.88 -3.53 -9.59
C GLN A 83 5.35 -4.73 -10.41
N TYR A 84 6.54 -4.64 -11.01
CA TYR A 84 7.13 -5.74 -11.77
C TYR A 84 7.36 -6.98 -10.92
N LEU A 85 7.87 -6.83 -9.68
CA LEU A 85 8.06 -7.96 -8.77
C LEU A 85 6.72 -8.64 -8.44
N VAL A 86 5.73 -7.85 -8.01
CA VAL A 86 4.43 -8.39 -7.57
C VAL A 86 3.69 -9.04 -8.75
N ASP A 87 3.71 -8.41 -9.92
CA ASP A 87 3.14 -8.98 -11.15
C ASP A 87 3.81 -10.30 -11.51
N LYS A 88 5.15 -10.39 -11.41
CA LYS A 88 5.89 -11.63 -11.67
C LYS A 88 5.60 -12.72 -10.65
N ILE A 89 5.26 -12.39 -9.41
CA ILE A 89 4.90 -13.39 -8.39
C ILE A 89 3.44 -13.86 -8.57
N VAL A 90 2.52 -12.93 -8.79
CA VAL A 90 1.08 -13.20 -8.72
C VAL A 90 0.52 -13.67 -10.07
N LEU A 91 0.96 -13.07 -11.17
CA LEU A 91 0.44 -13.35 -12.52
C LEU A 91 1.13 -14.54 -13.18
N GLN A 92 2.19 -15.09 -12.57
CA GLN A 92 2.88 -16.24 -13.13
C GLN A 92 1.91 -17.42 -13.31
N ASN A 93 1.85 -17.94 -14.54
CA ASN A 93 1.03 -19.09 -14.91
C ASN A 93 -0.50 -18.92 -14.75
N LYS A 94 -1.00 -17.69 -14.55
CA LYS A 94 -2.44 -17.41 -14.52
C LYS A 94 -3.02 -17.32 -15.93
N LYS A 95 -4.22 -17.87 -16.14
CA LYS A 95 -4.98 -17.82 -17.40
C LYS A 95 -6.36 -17.23 -17.14
N GLY A 96 -6.85 -16.35 -18.02
CA GLY A 96 -8.16 -15.69 -17.92
C GLY A 96 -8.07 -14.16 -17.78
N SER A 97 -9.17 -13.51 -17.36
CA SER A 97 -9.17 -12.07 -17.07
C SER A 97 -8.22 -11.77 -15.91
N LEU A 98 -7.20 -10.96 -16.20
CA LEU A 98 -6.15 -10.58 -15.25
C LEU A 98 -6.54 -9.37 -14.39
N ASP A 99 -7.66 -8.71 -14.70
CA ASP A 99 -8.06 -7.45 -14.06
C ASP A 99 -8.31 -7.64 -12.56
N SER A 100 -8.96 -8.74 -12.17
CA SER A 100 -9.18 -9.07 -10.76
C SER A 100 -7.88 -9.35 -9.98
N TYR A 101 -6.85 -9.86 -10.66
CA TYR A 101 -5.54 -10.09 -10.07
C TYR A 101 -4.71 -8.82 -10.01
N ARG A 102 -4.83 -7.93 -11.00
CA ARG A 102 -4.17 -6.63 -11.00
C ARG A 102 -4.60 -5.77 -9.83
N VAL A 103 -5.90 -5.71 -9.53
CA VAL A 103 -6.40 -5.01 -8.33
C VAL A 103 -5.76 -5.55 -7.05
N LYS A 104 -5.60 -6.87 -6.94
CA LYS A 104 -4.91 -7.48 -5.80
C LYS A 104 -3.43 -7.13 -5.76
N CYS A 105 -2.76 -7.09 -6.92
CA CYS A 105 -1.35 -6.67 -7.02
C CYS A 105 -1.18 -5.22 -6.55
N THR A 106 -2.07 -4.33 -6.98
CA THR A 106 -2.13 -2.94 -6.51
C THR A 106 -2.31 -2.89 -4.98
N SER A 107 -3.27 -3.62 -4.41
CA SER A 107 -3.46 -3.64 -2.95
C SER A 107 -2.22 -4.14 -2.19
N VAL A 108 -1.52 -5.16 -2.70
CA VAL A 108 -0.29 -5.68 -2.11
C VAL A 108 0.84 -4.64 -2.20
N CYS A 109 0.97 -3.95 -3.34
CA CYS A 109 1.95 -2.88 -3.49
C CYS A 109 1.71 -1.75 -2.48
N HIS A 110 0.45 -1.30 -2.33
CA HIS A 110 0.06 -0.30 -1.33
C HIS A 110 0.38 -0.76 0.10
N ALA A 111 0.14 -2.04 0.43
CA ALA A 111 0.47 -2.59 1.74
C ALA A 111 1.99 -2.61 2.01
N ILE A 112 2.79 -3.00 1.01
CA ILE A 112 4.26 -2.99 1.11
C ILE A 112 4.76 -1.55 1.26
N MET A 113 4.26 -0.61 0.45
CA MET A 113 4.63 0.80 0.54
C MET A 113 4.28 1.40 1.91
N SER A 114 3.09 1.11 2.43
CA SER A 114 2.66 1.51 3.77
C SER A 114 3.59 0.96 4.86
N ALA A 115 3.99 -0.31 4.75
CA ALA A 115 4.92 -0.93 5.70
C ALA A 115 6.34 -0.34 5.63
N VAL A 116 6.82 0.02 4.44
CA VAL A 116 8.15 0.63 4.25
C VAL A 116 8.15 2.12 4.65
N ARG A 117 7.02 2.82 4.46
CA ARG A 117 6.86 4.27 4.68
C ARG A 117 5.62 4.60 5.53
N PRO A 118 5.58 4.19 6.81
CA PRO A 118 4.37 4.26 7.63
C PRO A 118 3.80 5.66 7.86
N ARG A 119 4.60 6.73 7.73
CA ARG A 119 4.16 8.13 7.93
C ARG A 119 4.19 8.98 6.67
N SER A 120 4.76 8.46 5.58
CA SER A 120 5.05 9.24 4.37
C SER A 120 4.31 8.72 3.15
N PHE A 121 3.48 7.70 3.34
CA PHE A 121 2.57 7.18 2.34
C PHE A 121 1.21 7.01 3.00
N LEU A 122 0.27 7.90 2.69
CA LEU A 122 -1.10 7.67 3.08
C LEU A 122 -1.78 6.86 1.99
N SER A 123 -2.11 5.60 2.29
CA SER A 123 -2.97 4.85 1.37
C SER A 123 -4.31 5.57 1.30
N PRO A 124 -4.76 5.96 0.10
CA PRO A 124 -6.03 6.64 -0.09
C PRO A 124 -7.16 5.88 0.65
N LEU A 125 -7.13 4.54 0.62
CA LEU A 125 -8.14 3.64 1.20
C LEU A 125 -8.61 4.00 2.61
N THR A 126 -7.74 4.49 3.49
CA THR A 126 -8.12 4.74 4.89
C THR A 126 -9.12 5.89 5.03
N VAL A 127 -8.94 6.98 4.27
CA VAL A 127 -9.82 8.16 4.34
C VAL A 127 -11.21 7.82 3.79
N MET A 128 -11.28 7.01 2.74
CA MET A 128 -12.56 6.56 2.17
C MET A 128 -13.32 5.65 3.13
N LEU A 129 -12.65 4.67 3.74
CA LEU A 129 -13.28 3.75 4.69
C LEU A 129 -13.90 4.52 5.86
N HIS A 130 -13.20 5.54 6.36
CA HIS A 130 -13.75 6.42 7.37
C HIS A 130 -14.97 7.20 6.87
N ARG A 131 -14.87 7.88 5.72
CA ARG A 131 -15.99 8.68 5.18
C ARG A 131 -17.22 7.85 4.84
N LYS A 132 -17.03 6.64 4.32
CA LYS A 132 -18.13 5.81 3.79
C LYS A 132 -18.86 5.02 4.86
N PHE A 133 -18.12 4.49 5.85
CA PHE A 133 -18.72 3.62 6.86
C PHE A 133 -18.97 4.33 8.18
N ALA A 134 -18.24 5.42 8.48
CA ALA A 134 -18.32 6.18 9.74
C ALA A 134 -18.33 5.29 11.01
N PHE A 135 -17.80 4.06 10.90
CA PHE A 135 -17.96 3.03 11.91
C PHE A 135 -16.60 2.54 12.37
N LYS A 136 -16.25 2.96 13.59
CA LYS A 136 -14.95 2.69 14.21
C LYS A 136 -14.54 1.21 14.19
N LYS A 137 -15.47 0.28 14.48
CA LYS A 137 -15.10 -1.15 14.55
C LYS A 137 -14.63 -1.73 13.23
N ILE A 138 -15.18 -1.29 12.08
CA ILE A 138 -14.72 -1.78 10.77
C ILE A 138 -13.29 -1.30 10.50
N ILE A 139 -13.01 -0.03 10.80
CA ILE A 139 -11.68 0.56 10.64
C ILE A 139 -10.68 -0.12 11.57
N ASP A 140 -11.07 -0.38 12.82
CA ASP A 140 -10.23 -1.13 13.75
C ASP A 140 -9.96 -2.55 13.25
N ILE A 141 -10.95 -3.29 12.76
CA ILE A 141 -10.75 -4.64 12.18
C ILE A 141 -9.78 -4.58 10.99
N LEU A 142 -9.98 -3.64 10.07
CA LEU A 142 -9.14 -3.49 8.88
C LEU A 142 -7.71 -3.04 9.22
N ASN A 143 -7.54 -2.23 10.27
CA ASN A 143 -6.23 -1.86 10.81
C ASN A 143 -5.51 -3.09 11.40
N HIS A 144 -6.22 -3.93 12.16
CA HIS A 144 -5.62 -5.18 12.67
C HIS A 144 -5.26 -6.17 11.56
N LEU A 145 -5.90 -6.08 10.39
CA LEU A 145 -5.55 -6.83 9.19
C LEU A 145 -4.43 -6.18 8.35
N GLY A 146 -3.94 -4.99 8.75
CA GLY A 146 -2.89 -4.26 8.05
C GLY A 146 -3.34 -3.59 6.74
N VAL A 147 -4.64 -3.38 6.56
CA VAL A 147 -5.23 -2.86 5.31
C VAL A 147 -5.37 -1.33 5.33
N CYS A 148 -5.58 -0.73 6.51
CA CYS A 148 -5.73 0.71 6.68
C CYS A 148 -5.05 1.20 7.96
N CYS A 149 -4.88 2.52 8.09
CA CYS A 149 -4.35 3.12 9.32
C CYS A 149 -5.38 3.10 10.45
N SER A 150 -4.96 3.52 11.65
CA SER A 150 -5.81 3.51 12.84
C SER A 150 -6.98 4.49 12.73
N TYR A 151 -8.06 4.24 13.46
CA TYR A 151 -9.19 5.17 13.52
C TYR A 151 -8.79 6.58 13.98
N ALA A 152 -7.86 6.66 14.95
CA ALA A 152 -7.36 7.94 15.45
C ALA A 152 -6.65 8.76 14.36
N GLU A 153 -5.80 8.11 13.55
CA GLU A 153 -5.16 8.75 12.41
C GLU A 153 -6.20 9.13 11.35
N ALA A 154 -7.17 8.26 11.06
CA ALA A 154 -8.25 8.55 10.13
C ALA A 154 -9.05 9.81 10.54
N CYS A 155 -9.37 9.97 11.83
CA CYS A 155 -10.03 11.18 12.35
C CYS A 155 -9.13 12.39 12.22
N HIS A 156 -7.84 12.27 12.58
CA HIS A 156 -6.88 13.35 12.44
C HIS A 156 -6.78 13.83 10.98
N TYR A 157 -6.81 12.91 10.02
CA TYR A 157 -6.87 13.24 8.59
C TYR A 157 -8.15 13.99 8.23
N GLN A 158 -9.31 13.55 8.73
CA GLN A 158 -10.57 14.25 8.51
C GLN A 158 -10.50 15.70 9.02
N ASP A 159 -9.95 15.92 10.21
CA ASP A 159 -9.81 17.25 10.79
C ASP A 159 -8.92 18.14 9.92
N CYS A 160 -7.76 17.64 9.48
CA CYS A 160 -6.85 18.36 8.57
C CYS A 160 -7.53 18.73 7.23
N THR A 161 -8.29 17.79 6.64
CA THR A 161 -9.00 18.07 5.37
C THR A 161 -10.13 19.09 5.52
N THR A 162 -10.80 19.11 6.68
CA THR A 162 -11.92 20.01 6.94
C THR A 162 -11.43 21.43 7.18
N LEU A 163 -10.28 21.58 7.87
CA LEU A 163 -9.67 22.89 8.14
C LEU A 163 -9.04 23.53 6.89
N ASN A 164 -8.50 22.72 5.97
CA ASN A 164 -7.82 23.22 4.77
C ASN A 164 -8.76 23.49 3.57
N CYS A 165 -10.02 23.08 3.64
CA CYS A 165 -10.98 23.30 2.54
C CYS A 165 -11.68 24.66 2.68
N GLN A 166 -11.01 25.74 2.28
CA GLN A 166 -11.66 27.04 2.12
C GLN A 166 -12.13 27.20 0.68
N LEU A 167 -13.45 27.21 0.48
CA LEU A 167 -14.04 27.64 -0.78
C LEU A 167 -13.72 29.13 -0.98
N ARG A 168 -13.12 29.47 -2.13
CA ARG A 168 -12.90 30.87 -2.54
C ARG A 168 -14.13 31.38 -3.30
N PHE A 169 -14.49 32.63 -3.02
CA PHE A 169 -15.64 33.30 -3.61
C PHE A 169 -15.23 34.65 -4.16
N LYS A 170 -15.92 35.09 -5.19
CA LYS A 170 -15.76 36.45 -5.73
C LYS A 170 -16.11 37.50 -4.65
N PRO A 171 -15.59 38.74 -4.75
CA PRO A 171 -15.82 39.78 -3.74
C PRO A 171 -17.26 40.29 -3.63
N GLU A 172 -18.17 39.94 -4.56
CA GLU A 172 -19.58 40.39 -4.56
C GLU A 172 -20.60 39.24 -4.39
N THR A 173 -20.26 38.26 -3.58
CA THR A 173 -21.08 37.04 -3.44
C THR A 173 -21.92 37.11 -2.18
N PHE A 174 -23.23 36.91 -2.35
CA PHE A 174 -24.11 36.75 -1.20
C PHE A 174 -23.91 35.38 -0.58
N CYS A 175 -23.59 35.34 0.71
CA CYS A 175 -23.35 34.12 1.47
C CYS A 175 -24.27 34.09 2.69
N GLN A 176 -25.10 33.05 2.78
CA GLN A 176 -25.98 32.82 3.92
C GLN A 176 -25.70 31.43 4.51
N PHE A 177 -25.60 31.36 5.83
CA PHE A 177 -25.58 30.08 6.53
C PHE A 177 -26.98 29.79 7.05
N VAL A 178 -27.50 28.61 6.74
CA VAL A 178 -28.79 28.11 7.22
C VAL A 178 -28.51 26.88 8.05
N PHE A 179 -29.02 26.87 9.28
CA PHE A 179 -28.84 25.77 10.22
C PHE A 179 -30.20 25.17 10.55
N ASP A 180 -30.23 23.85 10.66
CA ASP A 180 -31.40 23.10 11.12
C ASP A 180 -30.96 22.00 12.09
N ASN A 181 -31.89 21.55 12.92
CA ASN A 181 -31.65 20.45 13.85
C ASN A 181 -31.82 19.12 13.12
N ALA A 182 -30.85 18.24 13.29
CA ALA A 182 -30.85 16.87 12.82
C ALA A 182 -30.84 15.95 14.04
N ASP A 183 -32.04 15.53 14.43
CA ASP A 183 -32.29 14.59 15.53
C ASP A 183 -32.39 13.17 15.00
N PHE A 184 -31.49 12.28 15.45
CA PHE A 184 -31.56 10.85 15.15
C PHE A 184 -31.87 10.05 16.40
N ASN A 185 -32.93 9.23 16.33
CA ASN A 185 -33.19 8.21 17.34
C ASN A 185 -32.21 7.05 17.11
N THR A 186 -31.08 7.06 17.85
CA THR A 186 -30.22 5.87 17.90
C THR A 186 -31.01 4.80 18.64
N ASN A 187 -31.32 3.71 17.94
CA ASN A 187 -32.33 2.72 18.36
C ASN A 187 -31.96 2.11 19.73
N THR A 188 -32.44 2.73 20.81
CA THR A 188 -32.26 2.32 22.20
C THR A 188 -33.66 2.27 22.79
N ILE A 189 -34.02 1.13 23.37
CA ILE A 189 -35.37 0.81 23.87
C ILE A 189 -35.88 1.79 24.94
N ASP A 190 -34.99 2.59 25.54
CA ASP A 190 -35.27 3.54 26.62
C ASP A 190 -35.53 4.99 26.17
N GLY A 191 -35.33 5.33 24.88
CA GLY A 191 -35.54 6.69 24.37
C GLY A 191 -34.60 7.76 24.96
N ALA A 192 -33.54 7.37 25.67
CA ALA A 192 -32.70 8.29 26.44
C ALA A 192 -31.46 8.83 25.69
N ASN A 193 -31.21 8.34 24.46
CA ASN A 193 -30.05 8.73 23.65
C ASN A 193 -30.47 9.17 22.24
N THR A 194 -31.23 10.27 22.14
CA THR A 194 -31.38 10.98 20.87
C THR A 194 -30.06 11.65 20.51
N PHE A 195 -29.48 11.27 19.36
CA PHE A 195 -28.33 11.98 18.81
C PHE A 195 -28.84 13.31 18.26
N HIS A 196 -28.63 14.38 19.04
CA HIS A 196 -28.94 15.74 18.64
C HIS A 196 -27.73 16.33 17.91
N SER A 197 -27.91 16.67 16.63
CA SER A 197 -26.90 17.36 15.84
C SER A 197 -27.51 18.57 15.14
N MET A 198 -26.69 19.55 14.78
CA MET A 198 -27.12 20.70 13.99
C MET A 198 -26.46 20.60 12.62
N GLY A 199 -27.28 20.48 11.57
CA GLY A 199 -26.83 20.50 10.19
C GLY A 199 -26.79 21.94 9.69
N GLY A 200 -25.62 22.39 9.24
CA GLY A 200 -25.47 23.70 8.60
C GLY A 200 -25.25 23.54 7.09
N ILE A 201 -25.98 24.30 6.28
CA ILE A 201 -25.69 24.48 4.86
C ILE A 201 -25.25 25.92 4.59
N ARG A 202 -24.30 26.07 3.67
CA ARG A 202 -23.84 27.36 3.18
C ARG A 202 -24.46 27.61 1.80
N VAL A 203 -25.32 28.62 1.71
CA VAL A 203 -26.00 29.04 0.49
C VAL A 203 -25.23 30.20 -0.13
N ILE A 204 -24.87 30.09 -1.42
CA ILE A 204 -24.11 31.10 -2.16
C ILE A 204 -24.92 31.54 -3.38
N THR A 205 -25.05 32.85 -3.59
CA THR A 205 -25.74 33.46 -4.74
C THR A 205 -24.89 34.58 -5.35
N PRO A 206 -24.77 34.67 -6.70
CA PRO A 206 -25.24 33.73 -7.72
C PRO A 206 -24.40 32.44 -7.79
N ALA A 207 -24.90 31.37 -8.40
CA ALA A 207 -24.20 30.07 -8.45
C ALA A 207 -22.78 30.14 -9.06
N ASN A 208 -22.55 31.06 -10.00
CA ASN A 208 -21.27 31.26 -10.72
C ASN A 208 -20.18 31.97 -9.88
N SER A 209 -20.45 32.14 -8.60
CA SER A 209 -19.62 32.84 -7.61
C SER A 209 -18.60 31.95 -6.94
N VAL A 210 -18.80 30.64 -7.01
CA VAL A 210 -17.90 29.64 -6.45
C VAL A 210 -16.73 29.48 -7.40
N GLU A 211 -15.55 29.94 -7.00
CA GLU A 211 -14.31 29.64 -7.73
C GLU A 211 -13.91 28.19 -7.43
N LYS A 212 -13.25 27.52 -8.39
CA LYS A 212 -12.80 26.13 -8.19
C LYS A 212 -12.04 26.01 -6.87
N ARG A 213 -12.16 24.86 -6.19
CA ARG A 213 -11.35 24.52 -5.02
C ARG A 213 -9.87 24.65 -5.40
N GLU A 214 -9.22 25.74 -5.02
CA GLU A 214 -7.77 25.81 -5.06
C GLU A 214 -7.22 25.16 -3.80
N ARG A 215 -6.34 24.17 -4.01
CA ARG A 215 -5.51 23.61 -2.95
C ARG A 215 -4.61 24.75 -2.46
N VAL A 216 -4.78 25.16 -1.21
CA VAL A 216 -3.82 26.08 -0.58
C VAL A 216 -2.54 25.27 -0.36
N GLN A 217 -1.45 25.70 -1.00
CA GLN A 217 -0.10 25.16 -0.82
C GLN A 217 0.40 25.34 0.61
#